data_AF-A0A258D3C6-F1
#
_entry.id   AF-A0A258D3C6-F1
#
_cell.length_a   1.000
_cell.length_b   1.000
_cell.length_c   1.000
_cell.angle_alpha   90.00
_cell.angle_beta   90.00
_cell.angle_gamma   90.00
#
_symmetry.space_group_name_H-M   'P 1'
#
loop_
_entity.id
_entity.type
_entity.pdbx_description
1 polymer ?
#
loop_
_entity_poly.entity_id
_entity_poly.type
_entity_poly.pdbx_seq_one_letter_code
_entity_poly.pdbx_strand_id
1 'polypeptide(L)' 'MAAAGAAPEGDFTLVTRDDGAMMWAYKGWPLYYWYEDMAAGDIKGDGVGGVWHLAIE' A
#
# COMPACT_ATOMS: atom_id res chain seq x y z
N MET A 1 -5.89 3.79 0.53
CA MET A 1 -5.99 4.79 1.62
C MET A 1 -6.20 4.06 2.93
N ALA A 2 -5.71 4.63 4.04
CA ALA A 2 -5.97 4.08 5.37
C ALA A 2 -7.37 4.45 5.85
N ALA A 3 -8.01 3.55 6.60
CA ALA A 3 -9.30 3.82 7.22
C ALA A 3 -9.16 4.84 8.36
N ALA A 4 -10.24 5.55 8.66
CA ALA A 4 -10.29 6.43 9.83
C ALA A 4 -10.10 5.61 11.11
N GLY A 5 -9.15 6.03 11.97
CA GLY A 5 -8.79 5.31 13.19
C GLY A 5 -7.83 4.14 12.99
N ALA A 6 -7.27 3.96 11.79
CA ALA A 6 -6.14 3.07 11.59
C ALA A 6 -4.99 3.46 12.55
N ALA A 7 -4.29 2.46 13.06
CA ALA A 7 -3.11 2.62 13.88
C ALA A 7 -1.93 1.88 13.24
N PRO A 8 -0.70 2.43 13.29
CA PRO A 8 0.48 1.73 12.80
C PRO A 8 0.71 0.44 13.61
N GLU A 9 1.21 -0.59 12.94
CA GLU A 9 1.49 -1.90 13.53
C GLU A 9 2.71 -2.53 12.86
N GLY A 10 3.71 -2.93 13.66
CA GLY A 10 4.96 -3.47 13.13
C GLY A 10 5.64 -2.51 12.15
N ASP A 11 5.92 -3.00 10.94
CA ASP A 11 6.53 -2.22 9.85
C ASP A 11 5.51 -1.36 9.08
N PHE A 12 4.21 -1.49 9.38
CA PHE A 12 3.17 -0.66 8.78
C PHE A 12 3.05 0.67 9.49
N THR A 13 3.17 1.74 8.73
CA THR A 13 3.01 3.12 9.19
C THR A 13 1.92 3.84 8.43
N LEU A 14 1.49 4.98 8.97
CA LEU A 14 0.53 5.87 8.33
C LEU A 14 1.25 7.14 7.89
N VAL A 15 1.04 7.52 6.63
CA VAL A 15 1.59 8.75 6.04
C VAL A 15 0.45 9.67 5.61
N THR A 16 0.63 10.97 5.86
CA THR A 16 -0.30 12.00 5.39
C THR A 16 0.10 12.39 3.96
N ARG A 17 -0.85 12.29 3.03
CA ARG A 17 -0.68 12.76 1.66
C ARG A 17 -0.95 14.27 1.58
N ASP A 18 -0.48 14.92 0.53
CA ASP A 18 -0.61 16.37 0.33
C ASP A 18 -2.06 16.88 0.36
N ASP A 19 -3.03 16.01 0.04
CA ASP A 19 -4.46 16.34 0.11
C ASP A 19 -5.09 16.11 1.51
N GLY A 20 -4.26 15.86 2.52
CA GLY A 20 -4.65 15.68 3.91
C GLY A 20 -5.15 14.27 4.26
N ALA A 21 -5.29 13.38 3.28
CA ALA A 21 -5.76 12.03 3.51
C ALA A 21 -4.62 11.10 3.96
N MET A 22 -4.92 10.11 4.82
CA MET A 22 -3.92 9.15 5.32
C MET A 22 -3.81 7.91 4.43
N MET A 23 -2.60 7.43 4.23
CA MET A 23 -2.28 6.23 3.47
C MET A 23 -1.39 5.29 4.27
N TRP A 24 -1.51 4.00 3.99
CA TRP A 24 -0.60 3.00 4.53
C TRP A 24 0.75 3.09 3.85
N ALA A 25 1.80 2.91 4.63
CA ALA A 25 3.16 2.72 4.16
C ALA A 25 3.75 1.47 4.83
N TYR A 26 4.67 0.80 4.16
CA TYR A 26 5.41 -0.33 4.71
C TYR A 26 6.90 0.00 4.66
N LYS A 27 7.59 -0.06 5.80
CA LYS A 27 9.01 0.33 5.91
C LYS A 27 9.32 1.72 5.33
N GLY A 28 8.37 2.65 5.47
CA GLY A 28 8.47 4.02 4.95
C GLY A 28 8.08 4.19 3.47
N TRP A 29 7.73 3.12 2.75
CA TRP A 29 7.29 3.17 1.36
C TRP A 29 5.76 3.24 1.28
N PRO A 30 5.18 4.30 0.68
CA PRO A 30 3.73 4.42 0.56
C PRO A 30 3.14 3.31 -0.32
N LEU A 31 2.02 2.72 0.10
CA LEU A 31 1.39 1.59 -0.59
C LEU A 31 0.28 2.04 -1.56
N TYR A 32 0.27 1.42 -2.74
CA TYR A 32 -0.72 1.65 -3.79
C TYR A 32 -1.38 0.34 -4.20
N TYR A 33 -2.61 0.44 -4.71
CA TYR A 33 -3.29 -0.69 -5.31
C TYR A 33 -2.91 -0.81 -6.78
N TRP A 34 -2.73 -2.04 -7.24
CA TRP A 34 -2.65 -2.33 -8.66
C TRP A 34 -4.05 -2.43 -9.26
N TYR A 35 -4.23 -1.89 -10.47
CA TYR A 35 -5.56 -1.75 -11.06
C TYR A 35 -6.18 -3.08 -11.55
N GLU A 36 -5.38 -4.11 -11.78
CA GLU A 36 -5.85 -5.44 -12.22
C GLU A 36 -6.05 -6.45 -11.09
N ASP A 37 -5.75 -6.04 -9.85
CA ASP A 37 -6.02 -6.85 -8.67
C ASP A 37 -7.49 -6.68 -8.30
N MET A 38 -8.33 -7.59 -8.81
CA MET A 38 -9.80 -7.51 -8.72
C MET A 38 -10.39 -8.51 -7.73
N ALA A 39 -9.66 -9.59 -7.46
CA ALA A 39 -10.04 -10.61 -6.48
C ALA A 39 -9.11 -10.59 -5.27
N ALA A 40 -9.61 -11.07 -4.13
CA ALA A 40 -8.78 -11.26 -2.96
C ALA A 40 -7.63 -12.25 -3.26
N GLY A 41 -6.41 -11.83 -2.98
CA GLY A 41 -5.20 -12.62 -3.28
C GLY A 41 -4.64 -12.41 -4.69
N ASP A 42 -5.26 -11.59 -5.54
CA ASP A 42 -4.61 -11.13 -6.77
C ASP A 42 -3.34 -10.34 -6.42
N ILE A 43 -2.26 -10.64 -7.13
CA ILE A 43 -0.94 -10.00 -7.05
C ILE A 43 -0.39 -9.69 -8.45
N LYS A 44 -1.29 -9.40 -9.41
CA LYS A 44 -0.94 -9.27 -10.84
C LYS A 44 -0.04 -8.07 -11.12
N GLY A 45 0.03 -7.12 -10.20
CA GLY A 45 0.93 -5.99 -10.28
C GLY A 45 2.38 -6.32 -9.97
N ASP A 46 2.65 -7.43 -9.27
CA ASP A 46 4.01 -7.77 -8.87
C ASP A 46 4.93 -7.97 -10.08
N GLY A 47 6.10 -7.34 -10.06
CA GLY A 47 7.08 -7.36 -11.14
C GLY A 47 6.72 -6.53 -12.38
N VAL A 48 5.52 -5.92 -12.45
CA VAL A 48 5.12 -5.13 -13.62
C VAL A 48 6.06 -3.95 -13.83
N GLY A 49 6.71 -3.93 -14.99
CA GLY A 49 7.68 -2.89 -15.36
C GLY A 49 8.93 -2.81 -14.46
N GLY A 50 9.14 -3.79 -13.58
CA GLY A 50 10.24 -3.78 -12.60
C GLY A 50 10.12 -2.71 -11.50
N VAL A 51 9.00 -1.99 -11.45
CA VAL A 51 8.76 -0.88 -10.49
C VAL A 51 7.64 -1.18 -9.51
N TRP A 52 6.80 -2.16 -9.81
CA TRP A 52 5.77 -2.67 -8.92
C TRP A 52 6.26 -3.92 -8.21
N HIS A 53 6.08 -3.94 -6.89
CA HIS A 53 6.52 -5.03 -6.01
C HIS A 53 5.48 -5.25 -4.92
N LEU A 54 5.27 -6.50 -4.54
CA LEU A 54 4.45 -6.84 -3.39
C LEU A 54 5.04 -6.24 -2.11
N ALA A 55 4.19 -5.67 -1.25
CA ALA A 55 4.63 -4.99 -0.03
C ALA A 55 5.18 -5.96 1.02
N ILE A 56 4.64 -7.17 1.08
CA ILE A 56 5.04 -8.22 2.02
C ILE A 56 5.30 -9.49 1.19
N GLU A 57 6.49 -10.07 1.33
CA GLU A 57 6.77 -11.44 0.88
C GLU A 57 6.37 -12.48 1.93
#